data_AF-A0A2M8P483-F1
#
_entry.id   AF-A0A2M8P483-F1
#
_cell.length_a   1.000
_cell.length_b   1.000
_cell.length_c   1.000
_cell.angle_alpha   90.00
_cell.angle_beta   90.00
_cell.angle_gamma   90.00
#
_symmetry.space_group_name_H-M   'P 1'
#
loop_
_entity.id
_entity.type
_entity.pdbx_description
1 polymer ?
#
loop_
_entity_poly.entity_id
_entity_poly.type
_entity_poly.pdbx_seq_one_letter_code
_entity_poly.pdbx_strand_id
1 'polypeptide(L)'
;MGRALRFILYSMALIGVVALLSFSSNGTTRPAEPHVPLPTYDASAFRSADAAIEAAFAIPDDLRLLEPLDLCGNLHAAWNRDWQRVIGALTLLVNQAAGCEGTESPRLLLYPAYYNYGVALERRGDLPAALEAYRRALAVQPQGREAAQALRRHNALTPPPPETCTEAEIAAAQLPLYTPYGKGDFVRLEAGRFTANGAPFVARGVNYYPARAPWRRFLTQSDLAIIARELDLLAASGVNTIRIFAWHEALFQCVGSGIVPHPEAFARLDGTIRLAAERGMRVLLTLNDLPDLIMRPLYTDSAIADAQSLFIVSRYRDEPAILAFDLRNEGDIDYVRGYARSADVIAWLNQLAPRIRAAAPNHLLTAGWNEGSLVTERATDFLSFHHWRSAGNLHERINALRAGSRKPILLQELGYPARATNPAALQEQARRLEAALQTAENANLLGWLLWTAFDFPTDATCIPLACPSADNAEHHFGLWTVDYAPKPAVQVLERFTRR
;
A
#
# COMPACT_ATOMS: atom_id res chain seq x y z
N MET A 1 8.07 27.35 33.78
CA MET A 1 6.87 26.65 34.31
C MET A 1 5.72 26.96 33.38
N GLY A 2 5.05 26.08 32.66
CA GLY A 2 5.10 24.63 32.53
C GLY A 2 3.76 24.19 31.96
N ARG A 3 3.79 23.49 30.82
CA ARG A 3 2.73 22.60 30.25
C ARG A 3 1.44 23.28 29.80
N ALA A 4 0.67 22.83 28.81
CA ALA A 4 0.69 21.84 27.74
C ALA A 4 -0.73 21.92 27.12
N LEU A 5 -0.95 21.23 25.99
CA LEU A 5 -2.24 20.99 25.30
C LEU A 5 -2.84 22.15 24.48
N ARG A 6 -2.77 22.02 23.15
CA ARG A 6 -3.94 21.78 22.27
C ARG A 6 -3.47 21.45 20.84
N PHE A 7 -3.53 20.17 20.50
CA PHE A 7 -3.41 19.62 19.15
C PHE A 7 -4.55 18.60 18.99
N ILE A 8 -5.67 19.01 18.41
CA ILE A 8 -6.67 18.14 17.76
C ILE A 8 -7.36 19.02 16.71
N LEU A 9 -7.08 18.78 15.43
CA LEU A 9 -7.94 19.16 14.30
C LEU A 9 -7.40 18.42 13.08
N TYR A 10 -8.03 17.29 12.77
CA TYR A 10 -8.52 16.89 11.45
C TYR A 10 -9.19 15.52 11.64
N SER A 11 -10.44 15.57 12.07
CA SER A 11 -11.37 14.45 12.13
C SER A 11 -12.71 14.94 11.61
N MET A 12 -13.37 14.08 10.82
CA MET A 12 -14.74 14.14 10.33
C MET A 12 -15.05 14.99 9.08
N ALA A 13 -15.35 14.27 7.99
CA ALA A 13 -16.59 14.42 7.20
C ALA A 13 -16.92 13.03 6.59
N LEU A 14 -17.86 12.25 7.15
CA LEU A 14 -19.35 12.23 7.00
C LEU A 14 -19.80 11.31 5.83
N ILE A 15 -20.34 10.12 6.11
CA ILE A 15 -21.78 9.74 6.14
C ILE A 15 -22.58 10.12 4.88
N GLY A 16 -23.05 9.09 4.17
CA GLY A 16 -24.38 8.96 3.56
C GLY A 16 -24.76 9.88 2.41
N VAL A 17 -24.79 9.34 1.19
CA VAL A 17 -25.66 9.86 0.10
C VAL A 17 -26.22 8.69 -0.70
N VAL A 18 -27.54 8.52 -0.58
CA VAL A 18 -28.40 7.89 -1.59
C VAL A 18 -28.46 8.85 -2.78
N ALA A 19 -28.18 8.39 -3.99
CA ALA A 19 -28.39 9.16 -5.22
C ALA A 19 -29.12 8.32 -6.26
N LEU A 20 -30.35 8.74 -6.58
CA LEU A 20 -31.08 8.34 -7.78
C LEU A 20 -30.26 8.73 -9.03
N LEU A 21 -30.08 7.79 -9.95
CA LEU A 21 -29.66 8.09 -11.31
C LEU A 21 -30.47 7.28 -12.32
N SER A 22 -31.25 8.02 -13.11
CA SER A 22 -31.91 7.57 -14.32
C SER A 22 -30.86 7.21 -15.38
N PHE A 23 -30.86 5.97 -15.87
CA PHE A 23 -30.01 5.55 -16.98
C PHE A 23 -30.73 5.70 -18.32
N SER A 24 -30.10 6.44 -19.23
CA SER A 24 -30.34 6.34 -20.67
C SER A 24 -29.48 5.19 -21.22
N SER A 25 -30.12 4.28 -21.94
CA SER A 25 -29.52 3.10 -22.54
C SER A 25 -28.62 3.46 -23.72
N ASN A 26 -27.40 2.94 -23.75
CA ASN A 26 -26.80 2.52 -25.01
C ASN A 26 -25.84 1.34 -24.79
N GLY A 27 -26.19 0.22 -25.43
CA GLY A 27 -25.52 -1.06 -25.30
C GLY A 27 -24.21 -1.10 -26.06
N THR A 28 -23.19 -1.66 -25.41
CA THR A 28 -22.09 -2.38 -26.06
C THR A 28 -21.71 -3.57 -25.17
N THR A 29 -21.76 -4.76 -25.76
CA THR A 29 -21.52 -6.05 -25.11
C THR A 29 -20.03 -6.23 -24.78
N ARG A 30 -19.69 -6.33 -23.48
CA ARG A 30 -18.36 -6.78 -23.01
C ARG A 30 -18.28 -8.31 -23.10
N PRO A 31 -17.12 -8.90 -23.46
CA PRO A 31 -16.92 -10.34 -23.43
C PRO A 31 -16.98 -10.86 -21.98
N ALA A 32 -17.58 -12.04 -21.80
CA ALA A 32 -17.80 -12.66 -20.50
C ALA A 32 -16.48 -13.06 -19.83
N GLU A 33 -16.28 -12.61 -18.58
CA GLU A 33 -15.24 -13.12 -17.70
C GLU A 33 -15.48 -14.60 -17.40
N PRO A 34 -14.42 -15.42 -17.21
CA PRO A 34 -14.58 -16.80 -16.80
C PRO A 34 -15.30 -16.86 -15.44
N HIS A 35 -16.48 -17.49 -15.43
CA HIS A 35 -17.24 -17.79 -14.21
C HIS A 35 -16.43 -18.74 -13.32
N VAL A 36 -15.68 -18.18 -12.37
CA VAL A 36 -15.31 -18.92 -11.16
C VAL A 36 -16.62 -19.20 -10.42
N PRO A 37 -16.97 -20.47 -10.11
CA PRO A 37 -18.15 -20.76 -9.32
C PRO A 37 -18.02 -20.04 -7.99
N LEU A 38 -18.93 -19.09 -7.74
CA LEU A 38 -18.97 -18.40 -6.46
C LEU A 38 -19.34 -19.44 -5.39
N PRO A 39 -18.62 -19.51 -4.25
CA PRO A 39 -19.00 -20.42 -3.17
C PRO A 39 -20.44 -20.13 -2.76
N THR A 40 -21.26 -21.17 -2.70
CA THR A 40 -22.64 -21.10 -2.20
C THR A 40 -22.59 -20.74 -0.71
N TYR A 41 -23.27 -19.66 -0.33
CA TYR A 41 -23.38 -19.29 1.07
C TYR A 41 -24.28 -20.32 1.76
N ASP A 42 -23.68 -21.22 2.53
CA ASP A 42 -24.40 -22.16 3.39
C ASP A 42 -24.38 -21.66 4.83
N ALA A 43 -25.47 -21.01 5.26
CA ALA A 43 -25.62 -20.56 6.64
C ALA A 43 -25.50 -21.71 7.66
N SER A 44 -25.73 -22.96 7.26
CA SER A 44 -25.64 -24.13 8.12
C SER A 44 -24.21 -24.60 8.37
N ALA A 45 -23.24 -24.13 7.56
CA ALA A 45 -21.82 -24.41 7.75
C ALA A 45 -21.19 -23.68 8.96
N PHE A 46 -21.94 -22.77 9.61
CA PHE A 46 -21.43 -21.88 10.66
C PHE A 46 -21.96 -22.19 12.06
N ARG A 47 -22.48 -23.40 12.30
CA ARG A 47 -23.02 -23.78 13.62
C ARG A 47 -21.94 -23.76 14.69
N SER A 48 -22.11 -22.90 15.68
CA SER A 48 -21.41 -22.95 16.96
C SER A 48 -21.95 -24.12 17.81
N ALA A 49 -21.09 -24.71 18.63
CA ALA A 49 -21.49 -25.69 19.63
C ALA A 49 -22.25 -25.05 20.82
N ASP A 50 -22.26 -23.71 20.93
CA ASP A 50 -22.94 -22.96 21.97
C ASP A 50 -24.32 -22.48 21.50
N ALA A 51 -25.37 -22.96 22.16
CA ALA A 51 -26.76 -22.64 21.83
C ALA A 51 -27.12 -21.16 21.99
N ALA A 52 -26.46 -20.43 22.91
CA ALA A 52 -26.70 -19.00 23.10
C ALA A 52 -26.11 -18.18 21.94
N ILE A 53 -24.92 -18.57 21.46
CA ILE A 53 -24.32 -18.00 20.26
C ILE A 53 -25.19 -18.31 19.04
N GLU A 54 -25.65 -19.55 18.87
CA GLU A 54 -26.54 -19.90 17.77
C GLU A 54 -27.85 -19.11 17.77
N ALA A 55 -28.44 -18.87 18.94
CA ALA A 55 -29.64 -18.06 19.06
C ALA A 55 -29.43 -16.60 18.60
N ALA A 56 -28.25 -16.02 18.84
CA ALA A 56 -27.92 -14.66 18.43
C ALA A 56 -27.89 -14.49 16.90
N PHE A 57 -27.62 -15.54 16.14
CA PHE A 57 -27.58 -15.52 14.67
C PHE A 57 -28.74 -16.25 13.99
N ALA A 58 -29.70 -16.74 14.77
CA ALA A 58 -30.87 -17.40 14.22
C ALA A 58 -31.68 -16.39 13.37
N ILE A 59 -32.08 -16.83 12.17
CA ILE A 59 -32.97 -16.03 11.30
C ILE A 59 -34.32 -15.89 12.02
N PRO A 60 -34.82 -14.67 12.29
CA PRO A 60 -36.14 -14.48 12.91
C PRO A 60 -37.24 -15.22 12.15
N ASP A 61 -38.12 -15.91 12.89
CA ASP A 61 -39.14 -16.78 12.30
C ASP A 61 -40.08 -16.03 11.34
N ASP A 62 -40.41 -14.77 11.66
CA ASP A 62 -41.29 -13.91 10.88
C ASP A 62 -40.68 -13.49 9.52
N LEU A 63 -39.36 -13.64 9.32
CA LEU A 63 -38.73 -13.38 8.02
C LEU A 63 -38.80 -14.57 7.06
N ARG A 64 -38.87 -15.81 7.55
CA ARG A 64 -38.59 -17.02 6.75
C ARG A 64 -39.55 -17.24 5.58
N LEU A 65 -40.75 -16.66 5.65
CA LEU A 65 -41.80 -16.80 4.66
C LEU A 65 -42.03 -15.52 3.84
N LEU A 66 -41.16 -14.52 3.98
CA LEU A 66 -41.30 -13.27 3.25
C LEU A 66 -40.72 -13.37 1.83
N GLU A 67 -41.42 -12.71 0.91
CA GLU A 67 -40.99 -12.52 -0.47
C GLU A 67 -39.85 -11.47 -0.55
N PRO A 68 -39.05 -11.45 -1.63
CA PRO A 68 -37.91 -10.54 -1.76
C PRO A 68 -38.21 -9.07 -1.47
N LEU A 69 -39.34 -8.55 -1.93
CA LEU A 69 -39.71 -7.14 -1.72
C LEU A 69 -39.88 -6.80 -0.23
N ASP A 70 -40.54 -7.69 0.52
CA ASP A 70 -40.76 -7.52 1.96
C ASP A 70 -39.46 -7.72 2.74
N LEU A 71 -38.59 -8.64 2.31
CA LEU A 71 -37.24 -8.81 2.85
C LEU A 71 -36.40 -7.53 2.66
N CYS A 72 -36.50 -6.89 1.48
CA CYS A 72 -35.84 -5.63 1.20
C CYS A 72 -36.34 -4.48 2.08
N GLY A 73 -37.66 -4.42 2.34
CA GLY A 73 -38.24 -3.46 3.29
C GLY A 73 -37.74 -3.69 4.72
N ASN A 74 -37.68 -4.95 5.16
CA ASN A 74 -37.16 -5.33 6.47
C ASN A 74 -35.67 -5.00 6.62
N LEU A 75 -34.86 -5.29 5.60
CA LEU A 75 -33.45 -4.95 5.55
C LEU A 75 -33.23 -3.45 5.78
N HIS A 76 -33.92 -2.60 5.02
CA HIS A 76 -33.82 -1.15 5.14
C HIS A 76 -34.26 -0.64 6.52
N ALA A 77 -35.38 -1.15 7.03
CA ALA A 77 -35.92 -0.72 8.33
C ALA A 77 -35.04 -1.12 9.52
N ALA A 78 -34.36 -2.26 9.40
CA ALA A 78 -33.54 -2.85 10.46
C ALA A 78 -32.07 -2.37 10.44
N TRP A 79 -31.58 -1.81 9.33
CA TRP A 79 -30.18 -1.39 9.21
C TRP A 79 -29.78 -0.42 10.32
N ASN A 80 -28.63 -0.66 10.96
CA ASN A 80 -28.15 0.05 12.17
C ASN A 80 -29.03 -0.03 13.42
N ARG A 81 -30.12 -0.82 13.42
CA ARG A 81 -31.05 -0.94 14.55
C ARG A 81 -31.14 -2.36 15.09
N ASP A 82 -31.30 -3.32 14.19
CA ASP A 82 -31.46 -4.74 14.50
C ASP A 82 -30.63 -5.58 13.53
N TRP A 83 -29.40 -5.87 13.94
CA TRP A 83 -28.45 -6.60 13.11
C TRP A 83 -28.83 -8.06 12.88
N GLN A 84 -29.53 -8.70 13.82
CA GLN A 84 -30.00 -10.07 13.65
C GLN A 84 -31.04 -10.13 12.52
N ARG A 85 -31.97 -9.16 12.49
CA ARG A 85 -32.94 -9.02 11.39
C ARG A 85 -32.27 -8.66 10.06
N VAL A 86 -31.29 -7.75 10.06
CA VAL A 86 -30.51 -7.42 8.85
C VAL A 86 -29.84 -8.66 8.25
N ILE A 87 -29.10 -9.40 9.07
CA ILE A 87 -28.38 -10.61 8.63
C ILE A 87 -29.37 -11.69 8.17
N GLY A 88 -30.49 -11.86 8.88
CA GLY A 88 -31.55 -12.78 8.50
C GLY A 88 -32.15 -12.45 7.13
N ALA A 89 -32.52 -11.19 6.90
CA ALA A 89 -33.06 -10.74 5.63
C ALA A 89 -32.06 -10.90 4.48
N LEU A 90 -30.79 -10.50 4.68
CA LEU A 90 -29.72 -10.67 3.69
C LEU A 90 -29.49 -12.15 3.35
N THR A 91 -29.47 -13.03 4.37
CA THR A 91 -29.29 -14.47 4.17
C THR A 91 -30.40 -15.06 3.30
N LEU A 92 -31.65 -14.69 3.57
CA LEU A 92 -32.79 -15.16 2.78
C LEU A 92 -32.76 -14.61 1.34
N LEU A 93 -32.44 -13.32 1.16
CA LEU A 93 -32.28 -12.72 -0.18
C LEU A 93 -31.19 -13.41 -1.00
N VAL A 94 -30.04 -13.73 -0.38
CA VAL A 94 -28.95 -14.48 -1.04
C VAL A 94 -29.42 -15.89 -1.44
N ASN A 95 -30.11 -16.60 -0.55
CA ASN A 95 -30.63 -17.95 -0.83
C ASN A 95 -31.68 -17.96 -1.95
N GLN A 96 -32.47 -16.88 -2.06
CA GLN A 96 -33.45 -16.69 -3.12
C GLN A 96 -32.84 -16.13 -4.42
N ALA A 97 -31.52 -15.89 -4.47
CA ALA A 97 -30.83 -15.21 -5.56
C ALA A 97 -31.47 -13.86 -5.96
N ALA A 98 -32.02 -13.15 -4.98
CA ALA A 98 -32.72 -11.88 -5.15
C ALA A 98 -31.85 -10.69 -4.72
N GLY A 99 -32.18 -9.51 -5.24
CA GLY A 99 -31.54 -8.23 -4.87
C GLY A 99 -32.57 -7.15 -4.58
N CYS A 100 -32.16 -6.11 -3.85
CA CYS A 100 -33.02 -4.94 -3.60
C CYS A 100 -32.68 -3.83 -4.59
N GLU A 101 -33.69 -3.21 -5.16
CA GLU A 101 -33.52 -2.11 -6.11
C GLU A 101 -32.74 -0.95 -5.46
N GLY A 102 -31.77 -0.40 -6.20
CA GLY A 102 -30.95 0.72 -5.72
C GLY A 102 -29.95 0.38 -4.61
N THR A 103 -29.73 -0.90 -4.29
CA THR A 103 -28.76 -1.35 -3.29
C THR A 103 -27.65 -2.19 -3.90
N GLU A 104 -26.53 -2.30 -3.18
CA GLU A 104 -25.51 -3.31 -3.47
C GLU A 104 -26.08 -4.73 -3.34
N SER A 105 -25.47 -5.70 -4.02
CA SER A 105 -25.86 -7.11 -3.92
C SER A 105 -25.96 -7.54 -2.44
N PRO A 106 -27.04 -8.23 -2.02
CA PRO A 106 -27.17 -8.71 -0.63
C PRO A 106 -25.97 -9.52 -0.14
N ARG A 107 -25.28 -10.23 -1.03
CA ARG A 107 -24.05 -10.95 -0.72
C ARG A 107 -22.91 -10.02 -0.29
N LEU A 108 -22.79 -8.86 -0.92
CA LEU A 108 -21.78 -7.85 -0.59
C LEU A 108 -22.09 -7.17 0.75
N LEU A 109 -23.37 -7.07 1.11
CA LEU A 109 -23.82 -6.46 2.36
C LEU A 109 -23.68 -7.38 3.59
N LEU A 110 -23.48 -8.70 3.41
CA LEU A 110 -23.32 -9.64 4.53
C LEU A 110 -22.05 -9.36 5.35
N TYR A 111 -20.92 -9.05 4.72
CA TYR A 111 -19.69 -8.70 5.42
C TYR A 111 -19.87 -7.50 6.37
N PRO A 112 -20.29 -6.31 5.89
CA PRO A 112 -20.47 -5.17 6.78
C PRO A 112 -21.58 -5.40 7.82
N ALA A 113 -22.62 -6.19 7.51
CA ALA A 113 -23.66 -6.54 8.48
C ALA A 113 -23.10 -7.38 9.64
N TYR A 114 -22.37 -8.46 9.35
CA TYR A 114 -21.73 -9.30 10.38
C TYR A 114 -20.71 -8.51 11.20
N TYR A 115 -19.87 -7.71 10.54
CA TYR A 115 -18.91 -6.86 11.23
C TYR A 115 -19.59 -5.87 12.19
N ASN A 116 -20.60 -5.13 11.71
CA ASN A 116 -21.31 -4.16 12.54
C ASN A 116 -22.09 -4.83 13.67
N TYR A 117 -22.59 -6.05 13.46
CA TYR A 117 -23.21 -6.82 14.53
C TYR A 117 -22.20 -7.16 15.62
N GLY A 118 -21.00 -7.61 15.24
CA GLY A 118 -19.91 -7.86 16.18
C GLY A 118 -19.56 -6.63 17.00
N VAL A 119 -19.45 -5.45 16.36
CA VAL A 119 -19.22 -4.18 17.06
C VAL A 119 -20.34 -3.88 18.06
N ALA A 120 -21.59 -4.12 17.68
CA ALA A 120 -22.74 -3.90 18.56
C ALA A 120 -22.77 -4.86 19.76
N LEU A 121 -22.43 -6.13 19.55
CA LEU A 121 -22.33 -7.15 20.60
C LEU A 121 -21.19 -6.84 21.57
N GLU A 122 -20.02 -6.46 21.05
CA GLU A 122 -18.86 -6.07 21.85
C GLU A 122 -19.18 -4.86 22.74
N ARG A 123 -19.87 -3.85 22.21
CA ARG A 123 -20.33 -2.67 22.98
C ARG A 123 -21.31 -3.03 24.10
N ARG A 124 -22.06 -4.13 23.94
CA ARG A 124 -23.02 -4.64 24.94
C ARG A 124 -22.35 -5.59 25.95
N GLY A 125 -21.08 -5.92 25.77
CA GLY A 125 -20.33 -6.82 26.64
C GLY A 125 -20.44 -8.30 26.27
N ASP A 126 -21.12 -8.65 25.17
CA ASP A 126 -21.22 -10.03 24.68
C ASP A 126 -20.05 -10.35 23.75
N LEU A 127 -18.86 -10.51 24.34
CA LEU A 127 -17.65 -10.80 23.60
C LEU A 127 -17.70 -12.14 22.84
N PRO A 128 -18.21 -13.25 23.40
CA PRO A 128 -18.30 -14.52 22.67
C PRO A 128 -19.09 -14.41 21.36
N ALA A 129 -20.29 -13.81 21.39
CA ALA A 129 -21.09 -13.61 20.19
C ALA A 129 -20.43 -12.59 19.24
N ALA A 130 -19.77 -11.56 19.76
CA ALA A 130 -19.04 -10.59 18.93
C ALA A 130 -17.91 -11.25 18.13
N LEU A 131 -17.09 -12.09 18.77
CA LEU A 131 -16.03 -12.83 18.09
C LEU A 131 -16.59 -13.76 17.02
N GLU A 132 -17.73 -14.41 17.29
CA GLU A 132 -18.40 -15.23 16.28
C GLU A 132 -18.90 -14.39 15.08
N ALA A 133 -19.49 -13.21 15.34
CA ALA A 133 -19.92 -12.31 14.28
C ALA A 133 -18.74 -11.89 13.39
N TYR A 134 -17.59 -11.57 13.98
CA TYR A 134 -16.37 -11.25 13.22
C TYR A 134 -15.84 -12.44 12.42
N ARG A 135 -15.92 -13.68 12.94
CA ARG A 135 -15.55 -14.89 12.17
C ARG A 135 -16.49 -15.10 10.98
N ARG A 136 -17.79 -14.93 11.17
CA ARG A 136 -18.78 -15.00 10.08
C ARG A 136 -18.57 -13.90 9.04
N ALA A 137 -18.17 -12.69 9.46
CA ALA A 137 -17.76 -11.66 8.53
C ALA A 137 -16.57 -12.13 7.67
N LEU A 138 -15.51 -12.68 8.28
CA LEU A 138 -14.36 -13.22 7.53
C LEU A 138 -14.70 -14.42 6.66
N ALA A 139 -15.68 -15.23 7.03
CA ALA A 139 -16.15 -16.31 6.16
C ALA A 139 -16.82 -15.78 4.88
N VAL A 140 -17.52 -14.65 4.97
CA VAL A 140 -18.12 -13.97 3.81
C VAL A 140 -17.04 -13.28 2.97
N GLN A 141 -16.10 -12.58 3.62
CA GLN A 141 -15.00 -11.88 2.98
C GLN A 141 -13.70 -12.19 3.72
N PRO A 142 -12.92 -13.20 3.28
CA PRO A 142 -11.69 -13.63 3.95
C PRO A 142 -10.64 -12.53 4.09
N GLN A 143 -10.65 -11.53 3.21
CA GLN A 143 -9.74 -10.38 3.27
C GLN A 143 -10.32 -9.18 4.07
N GLY A 144 -11.39 -9.37 4.83
CA GLY A 144 -12.06 -8.34 5.61
C GLY A 144 -11.18 -7.77 6.72
N ARG A 145 -10.57 -6.60 6.48
CA ARG A 145 -9.55 -6.03 7.38
C ARG A 145 -10.12 -5.68 8.75
N GLU A 146 -11.32 -5.12 8.81
CA GLU A 146 -11.93 -4.64 10.05
C GLU A 146 -12.28 -5.80 10.99
N ALA A 147 -12.89 -6.86 10.46
CA ALA A 147 -13.22 -8.06 11.23
C ALA A 147 -11.96 -8.80 11.69
N ALA A 148 -10.96 -8.94 10.82
CA ALA A 148 -9.68 -9.56 11.19
C ALA A 148 -8.95 -8.75 12.26
N GLN A 149 -8.95 -7.42 12.16
CA GLN A 149 -8.37 -6.56 13.20
C GLN A 149 -9.13 -6.69 14.52
N ALA A 150 -10.46 -6.79 14.49
CA ALA A 150 -11.26 -6.99 15.69
C ALA A 150 -10.94 -8.31 16.38
N LEU A 151 -10.88 -9.42 15.64
CA LEU A 151 -10.45 -10.72 16.17
C LEU A 151 -9.02 -10.67 16.73
N ARG A 152 -8.10 -9.99 16.03
CA ARG A 152 -6.70 -9.88 16.45
C ARG A 152 -6.55 -9.13 17.77
N ARG A 153 -7.29 -8.03 17.98
CA ARG A 153 -7.28 -7.28 19.25
C ARG A 153 -7.64 -8.14 20.46
N HIS A 154 -8.39 -9.21 20.23
CA HIS A 154 -8.82 -10.18 21.25
C HIS A 154 -8.04 -11.49 21.22
N ASN A 155 -6.92 -11.57 20.49
CA ASN A 155 -6.13 -12.80 20.30
C ASN A 155 -6.97 -13.99 19.78
N ALA A 156 -8.01 -13.71 18.99
CA ALA A 156 -8.99 -14.68 18.49
C ALA A 156 -8.94 -14.86 16.96
N LEU A 157 -7.99 -14.21 16.29
CA LEU A 157 -7.78 -14.36 14.85
C LEU A 157 -6.97 -15.63 14.58
N THR A 158 -7.55 -16.56 13.82
CA THR A 158 -6.84 -17.68 13.22
C THR A 158 -6.73 -17.41 11.72
N PRO A 159 -5.55 -17.06 11.20
CA PRO A 159 -5.36 -16.86 9.77
C PRO A 159 -5.65 -18.17 9.01
N PRO A 160 -6.19 -18.09 7.77
CA PRO A 160 -6.33 -19.28 6.95
C PRO A 160 -4.96 -19.95 6.74
N PRO A 161 -4.92 -21.29 6.60
CA PRO A 161 -3.70 -21.98 6.18
C PRO A 161 -3.13 -21.33 4.92
N PRO A 162 -1.81 -21.15 4.84
CA PRO A 162 -1.22 -20.54 3.66
C PRO A 162 -1.38 -21.47 2.45
N GLU A 163 -1.63 -20.89 1.28
CA GLU A 163 -1.75 -21.65 0.03
C GLU A 163 -0.45 -22.42 -0.26
N THR A 164 -0.59 -23.61 -0.85
CA THR A 164 0.52 -24.50 -1.21
C THR A 164 0.49 -24.80 -2.71
N CYS A 165 1.66 -24.89 -3.32
CA CYS A 165 1.84 -25.29 -4.71
C CYS A 165 2.19 -26.78 -4.80
N THR A 166 1.83 -27.39 -5.92
CA THR A 166 2.33 -28.71 -6.35
C THR A 166 3.81 -28.65 -6.72
N GLU A 167 4.48 -29.81 -6.78
CA GLU A 167 5.89 -29.89 -7.21
C GLU A 167 6.11 -29.33 -8.63
N ALA A 168 5.15 -29.53 -9.54
CA ALA A 168 5.22 -29.01 -10.90
C ALA A 168 5.14 -27.47 -10.93
N GLU A 169 4.28 -26.86 -10.12
CA GLU A 169 4.19 -25.41 -10.00
C GLU A 169 5.47 -24.81 -9.39
N ILE A 170 6.06 -25.47 -8.38
CA ILE A 170 7.34 -25.05 -7.79
C ILE A 170 8.48 -25.15 -8.81
N ALA A 171 8.49 -26.19 -9.65
CA ALA A 171 9.47 -26.34 -10.72
C ALA A 171 9.30 -25.27 -11.81
N ALA A 172 8.06 -24.93 -12.17
CA ALA A 172 7.75 -23.87 -13.14
C ALA A 172 8.04 -22.46 -12.61
N ALA A 173 8.03 -22.27 -11.30
CA ALA A 173 8.33 -21.00 -10.64
C ALA A 173 9.82 -20.62 -10.65
N GLN A 174 10.73 -21.48 -11.12
CA GLN A 174 12.15 -21.19 -11.11
C GLN A 174 12.49 -19.96 -11.96
N LEU A 175 13.23 -19.03 -11.36
CA LEU A 175 13.71 -17.83 -12.05
C LEU A 175 15.03 -18.11 -12.75
N PRO A 176 15.30 -17.51 -13.92
CA PRO A 176 16.65 -17.46 -14.45
C PRO A 176 17.58 -16.70 -13.49
N LEU A 177 18.87 -17.00 -13.56
CA LEU A 177 19.89 -16.21 -12.87
C LEU A 177 19.79 -14.75 -13.29
N TYR A 178 19.85 -13.85 -12.32
CA TYR A 178 19.85 -12.42 -12.57
C TYR A 178 21.23 -11.97 -13.07
N THR A 179 21.24 -11.16 -14.13
CA THR A 179 22.46 -10.54 -14.66
C THR A 179 22.42 -9.05 -14.35
N PRO A 180 23.42 -8.49 -13.64
CA PRO A 180 23.50 -7.05 -13.41
C PRO A 180 23.61 -6.23 -14.70
N TYR A 181 22.93 -5.08 -14.73
CA TYR A 181 22.92 -4.13 -15.85
C TYR A 181 23.55 -2.78 -15.50
N GLY A 182 23.65 -2.45 -14.21
CA GLY A 182 24.28 -1.23 -13.75
C GLY A 182 25.72 -1.11 -14.22
N LYS A 183 26.07 0.08 -14.72
CA LYS A 183 27.44 0.41 -15.11
C LYS A 183 28.15 1.14 -13.97
N GLY A 184 29.43 0.82 -13.81
CA GLY A 184 30.31 1.44 -12.84
C GLY A 184 30.19 0.87 -11.43
N ASP A 185 30.67 1.62 -10.45
CA ASP A 185 30.74 1.20 -9.06
C ASP A 185 29.38 1.34 -8.35
N PHE A 186 29.23 0.53 -7.29
CA PHE A 186 28.18 0.70 -6.29
C PHE A 186 28.23 2.10 -5.69
N VAL A 187 27.06 2.67 -5.38
CA VAL A 187 26.98 3.91 -4.61
C VAL A 187 27.52 3.65 -3.21
N ARG A 188 28.52 4.43 -2.79
CA ARG A 188 29.11 4.36 -1.44
C ARG A 188 28.71 5.58 -0.62
N LEU A 189 28.82 5.46 0.69
CA LEU A 189 28.65 6.57 1.61
C LEU A 189 30.02 6.95 2.20
N GLU A 190 30.55 8.07 1.73
CA GLU A 190 31.91 8.54 2.04
C GLU A 190 31.84 9.97 2.55
N ALA A 191 32.44 10.24 3.71
CA ALA A 191 32.42 11.57 4.35
C ALA A 191 31.02 12.22 4.44
N GLY A 192 29.98 11.41 4.67
CA GLY A 192 28.59 11.89 4.79
C GLY A 192 27.91 12.24 3.46
N ARG A 193 28.47 11.82 2.32
CA ARG A 193 27.89 12.03 0.99
C ARG A 193 27.82 10.72 0.23
N PHE A 194 26.91 10.63 -0.74
CA PHE A 194 26.99 9.54 -1.71
C PHE A 194 28.12 9.80 -2.69
N THR A 195 28.81 8.73 -3.07
CA THR A 195 29.80 8.74 -4.15
C THR A 195 29.52 7.59 -5.11
N ALA A 196 29.70 7.83 -6.39
CA ALA A 196 29.56 6.83 -7.45
C ALA A 196 30.63 7.12 -8.51
N ASN A 197 31.34 6.08 -8.97
CA ASN A 197 32.42 6.20 -9.96
C ASN A 197 33.48 7.26 -9.58
N GLY A 198 33.84 7.34 -8.29
CA GLY A 198 34.82 8.29 -7.77
C GLY A 198 34.37 9.75 -7.70
N ALA A 199 33.09 10.06 -8.00
CA ALA A 199 32.55 11.41 -7.95
C ALA A 199 31.41 11.53 -6.91
N PRO A 200 31.19 12.72 -6.32
CA PRO A 200 30.00 12.97 -5.51
C PRO A 200 28.72 12.70 -6.29
N PHE A 201 27.78 12.02 -5.65
CA PHE A 201 26.46 11.72 -6.18
C PHE A 201 25.39 12.39 -5.31
N VAL A 202 24.43 13.08 -5.93
CA VAL A 202 23.26 13.63 -5.24
C VAL A 202 22.04 12.99 -5.87
N ALA A 203 21.22 12.32 -5.06
CA ALA A 203 20.01 11.67 -5.54
C ALA A 203 18.95 12.72 -5.88
N ARG A 204 18.72 13.00 -7.16
CA ARG A 204 17.70 13.94 -7.65
C ARG A 204 16.69 13.14 -8.44
N GLY A 205 15.60 12.76 -7.77
CA GLY A 205 14.79 11.66 -8.24
C GLY A 205 13.31 11.77 -7.99
N VAL A 206 12.63 10.67 -8.24
CA VAL A 206 11.18 10.51 -8.06
C VAL A 206 10.88 9.17 -7.40
N ASN A 207 9.77 9.11 -6.69
CA ASN A 207 9.08 7.85 -6.41
C ASN A 207 8.36 7.46 -7.69
N TYR A 208 8.57 6.22 -8.13
CA TYR A 208 8.14 5.77 -9.43
C TYR A 208 7.17 4.60 -9.31
N TYR A 209 5.98 4.84 -9.84
CA TYR A 209 5.00 3.86 -10.22
C TYR A 209 4.62 4.12 -11.69
N PRO A 210 4.41 3.09 -12.52
CA PRO A 210 3.91 3.31 -13.86
C PRO A 210 2.53 3.95 -13.83
N ALA A 211 2.28 4.98 -14.64
CA ALA A 211 1.07 5.80 -14.51
C ALA A 211 -0.22 4.97 -14.64
N ARG A 212 -0.20 3.96 -15.50
CA ARG A 212 -1.33 3.06 -15.77
C ARG A 212 -1.35 1.78 -14.91
N ALA A 213 -0.34 1.57 -14.08
CA ALA A 213 -0.25 0.40 -13.21
C ALA A 213 0.40 0.74 -11.85
N PRO A 214 -0.19 1.66 -11.05
CA PRO A 214 0.36 2.03 -9.75
C PRO A 214 0.07 1.00 -8.64
N TRP A 215 0.80 1.11 -7.53
CA TRP A 215 0.63 0.31 -6.31
C TRP A 215 0.54 -1.20 -6.58
N ARG A 216 -0.61 -1.83 -6.24
CA ARG A 216 -0.87 -3.26 -6.41
C ARG A 216 -0.79 -3.71 -7.89
N ARG A 217 -0.89 -2.79 -8.84
CA ARG A 217 -0.81 -3.09 -10.28
C ARG A 217 0.62 -3.08 -10.82
N PHE A 218 1.59 -2.53 -10.09
CA PHE A 218 2.95 -2.37 -10.58
C PHE A 218 3.58 -3.69 -11.01
N LEU A 219 3.58 -4.69 -10.13
CA LEU A 219 4.24 -5.96 -10.39
C LEU A 219 3.32 -7.00 -11.03
N THR A 220 2.04 -6.67 -11.24
CA THR A 220 1.04 -7.59 -11.79
C THR A 220 0.60 -7.21 -13.20
N GLN A 221 0.61 -5.93 -13.55
CA GLN A 221 -0.03 -5.42 -14.77
C GLN A 221 0.79 -4.38 -15.53
N SER A 222 1.97 -3.98 -15.04
CA SER A 222 2.80 -3.04 -15.78
C SER A 222 3.33 -3.63 -17.09
N ASP A 223 3.54 -2.74 -18.05
CA ASP A 223 4.12 -3.01 -19.36
C ASP A 223 5.51 -2.35 -19.42
N LEU A 224 6.54 -3.15 -19.71
CA LEU A 224 7.93 -2.69 -19.80
C LEU A 224 8.16 -1.67 -20.92
N ALA A 225 7.38 -1.68 -21.99
CA ALA A 225 7.45 -0.67 -23.05
C ALA A 225 6.89 0.68 -22.59
N ILE A 226 5.86 0.67 -21.72
CA ILE A 226 5.36 1.89 -21.07
C ILE A 226 6.40 2.41 -20.09
N ILE A 227 6.92 1.53 -19.24
CA ILE A 227 7.98 1.88 -18.27
C ILE A 227 9.19 2.49 -19.00
N ALA A 228 9.64 1.89 -20.10
CA ALA A 228 10.77 2.43 -20.86
C ALA A 228 10.52 3.88 -21.33
N ARG A 229 9.35 4.16 -21.91
CA ARG A 229 8.95 5.53 -22.32
C ARG A 229 8.91 6.50 -21.16
N GLU A 230 8.32 6.09 -20.04
CA GLU A 230 8.22 6.92 -18.85
C GLU A 230 9.61 7.23 -18.27
N LEU A 231 10.50 6.23 -18.22
CA LEU A 231 11.88 6.43 -17.80
C LEU A 231 12.68 7.31 -18.79
N ASP A 232 12.34 7.31 -20.09
CA ASP A 232 12.92 8.26 -21.06
C ASP A 232 12.53 9.71 -20.74
N LEU A 233 11.28 9.96 -20.35
CA LEU A 233 10.83 11.29 -19.92
C LEU A 233 11.57 11.75 -18.66
N LEU A 234 11.71 10.84 -17.69
CA LEU A 234 12.48 11.12 -16.47
C LEU A 234 13.94 11.43 -16.79
N ALA A 235 14.60 10.61 -17.62
CA ALA A 235 15.98 10.81 -18.02
C ALA A 235 16.18 12.17 -18.73
N ALA A 236 15.27 12.53 -19.65
CA ALA A 236 15.31 13.80 -20.37
C ALA A 236 15.17 15.03 -19.44
N SER A 237 14.47 14.87 -18.31
CA SER A 237 14.36 15.89 -17.26
C SER A 237 15.56 15.95 -16.31
N GLY A 238 16.56 15.07 -16.48
CA GLY A 238 17.76 14.98 -15.64
C GLY A 238 17.58 14.19 -14.34
N VAL A 239 16.47 13.48 -14.17
CA VAL A 239 16.28 12.56 -13.04
C VAL A 239 17.33 11.47 -13.08
N ASN A 240 18.05 11.27 -11.97
CA ASN A 240 19.11 10.27 -11.86
C ASN A 240 18.78 9.12 -10.89
N THR A 241 17.65 9.20 -10.17
CA THR A 241 17.26 8.21 -9.17
C THR A 241 15.76 7.94 -9.23
N ILE A 242 15.36 6.67 -9.18
CA ILE A 242 13.98 6.25 -8.96
C ILE A 242 13.86 5.45 -7.67
N ARG A 243 12.80 5.65 -6.91
CA ARG A 243 12.39 4.74 -5.84
C ARG A 243 11.22 3.88 -6.31
N ILE A 244 11.37 2.57 -6.19
CA ILE A 244 10.37 1.57 -6.62
C ILE A 244 10.03 0.64 -5.46
N PHE A 245 8.90 -0.07 -5.58
CA PHE A 245 8.26 -0.74 -4.46
C PHE A 245 8.05 -2.22 -4.74
N ALA A 246 8.68 -3.08 -3.94
CA ALA A 246 8.39 -4.50 -3.92
C ALA A 246 7.15 -4.76 -3.06
N TRP A 247 6.22 -5.54 -3.62
CA TRP A 247 5.04 -6.03 -2.92
C TRP A 247 5.08 -7.55 -2.95
N HIS A 248 5.30 -8.17 -1.78
CA HIS A 248 5.53 -9.61 -1.68
C HIS A 248 4.36 -10.45 -2.21
N GLU A 249 3.12 -10.00 -2.03
CA GLU A 249 1.92 -10.72 -2.51
C GLU A 249 1.86 -10.81 -4.05
N ALA A 250 2.49 -9.89 -4.77
CA ALA A 250 2.65 -9.99 -6.22
C ALA A 250 3.89 -10.78 -6.65
N LEU A 251 4.96 -10.74 -5.85
CA LEU A 251 6.24 -11.37 -6.20
C LEU A 251 6.31 -12.85 -5.85
N PHE A 252 5.50 -13.31 -4.90
CA PHE A 252 5.55 -14.69 -4.40
C PHE A 252 4.15 -15.29 -4.36
N GLN A 253 4.09 -16.59 -4.58
CA GLN A 253 2.87 -17.39 -4.56
C GLN A 253 3.02 -18.54 -3.57
N CYS A 254 1.92 -19.20 -3.22
CA CYS A 254 1.96 -20.45 -2.46
C CYS A 254 2.88 -20.41 -1.22
N VAL A 255 2.73 -19.39 -0.38
CA VAL A 255 3.68 -19.14 0.74
C VAL A 255 3.75 -20.28 1.77
N GLY A 256 2.81 -21.23 1.73
CA GLY A 256 2.85 -22.47 2.50
C GLY A 256 3.86 -23.49 2.00
N SER A 257 4.34 -23.34 0.76
CA SER A 257 5.39 -24.15 0.13
C SER A 257 6.78 -23.51 0.26
N GLY A 258 6.95 -22.45 1.08
CA GLY A 258 8.20 -21.74 1.26
C GLY A 258 8.33 -20.53 0.32
N ILE A 259 9.52 -20.32 -0.25
CA ILE A 259 9.80 -19.19 -1.14
C ILE A 259 9.60 -19.63 -2.58
N VAL A 260 8.39 -19.40 -3.10
CA VAL A 260 8.02 -19.71 -4.49
C VAL A 260 7.79 -18.38 -5.22
N PRO A 261 8.74 -17.92 -6.05
CA PRO A 261 8.61 -16.64 -6.76
C PRO A 261 7.61 -16.75 -7.91
N HIS A 262 6.96 -15.64 -8.27
CA HIS A 262 6.09 -15.53 -9.43
C HIS A 262 6.90 -15.04 -10.63
N PRO A 263 7.18 -15.88 -11.66
CA PRO A 263 8.14 -15.54 -12.72
C PRO A 263 7.82 -14.25 -13.47
N GLU A 264 6.55 -14.02 -13.80
CA GLU A 264 6.16 -12.81 -14.55
C GLU A 264 6.30 -11.52 -13.73
N ALA A 265 6.14 -11.58 -12.40
CA ALA A 265 6.27 -10.41 -11.54
C ALA A 265 7.75 -10.05 -11.35
N PHE A 266 8.60 -11.06 -11.21
CA PHE A 266 10.05 -10.87 -11.22
C PHE A 266 10.56 -10.39 -12.58
N ALA A 267 10.02 -10.86 -13.70
CA ALA A 267 10.37 -10.35 -15.02
C ALA A 267 10.06 -8.84 -15.16
N ARG A 268 8.96 -8.37 -14.57
CA ARG A 268 8.64 -6.93 -14.50
C ARG A 268 9.64 -6.16 -13.63
N LEU A 269 9.94 -6.68 -12.43
CA LEU A 269 10.91 -6.04 -11.52
C LEU A 269 12.33 -5.99 -12.12
N ASP A 270 12.83 -7.13 -12.64
CA ASP A 270 14.10 -7.24 -13.36
C ASP A 270 14.15 -6.24 -14.53
N GLY A 271 13.07 -6.19 -15.31
CA GLY A 271 12.94 -5.29 -16.46
C GLY A 271 12.94 -3.81 -16.08
N THR A 272 12.26 -3.41 -15.00
CA THR A 272 12.29 -2.03 -14.50
C THR A 272 13.70 -1.64 -14.04
N ILE A 273 14.37 -2.50 -13.26
CA ILE A 273 15.74 -2.24 -12.79
C ILE A 273 16.70 -2.11 -13.98
N ARG A 274 16.61 -3.03 -14.95
CA ARG A 274 17.39 -2.97 -16.19
C ARG A 274 17.16 -1.66 -16.95
N LEU A 275 15.90 -1.27 -17.17
CA LEU A 275 15.57 -0.06 -17.94
C LEU A 275 16.08 1.21 -17.24
N ALA A 276 16.07 1.25 -15.90
CA ALA A 276 16.67 2.33 -15.13
C ALA A 276 18.19 2.34 -15.28
N ALA A 277 18.84 1.18 -15.16
CA ALA A 277 20.28 1.02 -15.30
C ALA A 277 20.79 1.43 -16.70
N GLU A 278 20.08 1.06 -17.77
CA GLU A 278 20.37 1.43 -19.16
C GLU A 278 20.37 2.95 -19.38
N ARG A 279 19.58 3.68 -18.58
CA ARG A 279 19.48 5.15 -18.58
C ARG A 279 20.43 5.81 -17.58
N GLY A 280 21.32 5.04 -16.95
CA GLY A 280 22.26 5.54 -15.95
C GLY A 280 21.62 5.96 -14.64
N MET A 281 20.35 5.60 -14.41
CA MET A 281 19.66 5.90 -13.16
C MET A 281 20.09 4.95 -12.05
N ARG A 282 19.96 5.42 -10.82
CA ARG A 282 20.07 4.61 -9.60
C ARG A 282 18.68 4.25 -9.06
N VAL A 283 18.59 3.11 -8.39
CA VAL A 283 17.33 2.56 -7.88
C VAL A 283 17.38 2.46 -6.37
N LEU A 284 16.38 3.03 -5.70
CA LEU A 284 16.09 2.79 -4.29
C LEU A 284 14.96 1.77 -4.21
N LEU A 285 15.27 0.51 -3.87
CA LEU A 285 14.29 -0.57 -3.87
C LEU A 285 13.69 -0.75 -2.48
N THR A 286 12.41 -0.43 -2.34
CA THR A 286 11.66 -0.65 -1.09
C THR A 286 11.22 -2.10 -1.00
N LEU A 287 11.72 -2.83 -0.02
CA LEU A 287 11.51 -4.27 0.13
C LEU A 287 10.12 -4.64 0.65
N ASN A 288 9.57 -3.81 1.55
CA ASN A 288 8.28 -4.04 2.16
C ASN A 288 7.36 -2.85 1.91
N ASP A 289 6.62 -2.90 0.81
CA ASP A 289 5.47 -2.02 0.56
C ASP A 289 4.16 -2.80 0.66
N LEU A 290 3.09 -2.11 1.11
CA LEU A 290 1.76 -2.68 1.33
C LEU A 290 1.76 -4.06 2.03
N PRO A 291 2.52 -4.25 3.13
CA PRO A 291 2.63 -5.56 3.75
C PRO A 291 1.30 -6.00 4.37
N ASP A 292 1.18 -7.30 4.59
CA ASP A 292 0.17 -7.81 5.50
C ASP A 292 0.53 -7.37 6.93
N LEU A 293 -0.42 -6.67 7.56
CA LEU A 293 -0.31 -6.18 8.94
C LEU A 293 -1.40 -6.77 9.83
N ILE A 294 -2.25 -7.65 9.29
CA ILE A 294 -3.42 -8.17 10.00
C ILE A 294 -3.42 -9.70 10.06
N MET A 295 -3.35 -10.40 8.92
CA MET A 295 -3.47 -11.86 8.90
C MET A 295 -2.15 -12.51 9.30
N ARG A 296 -1.06 -12.21 8.61
CA ARG A 296 0.32 -12.65 8.91
C ARG A 296 1.23 -11.44 9.04
N PRO A 297 1.23 -10.74 10.19
CA PRO A 297 1.78 -9.38 10.20
C PRO A 297 3.29 -9.35 10.18
N LEU A 298 3.78 -8.52 9.26
CA LEU A 298 5.20 -8.29 9.00
C LEU A 298 6.08 -8.26 10.25
N TYR A 299 5.64 -7.58 11.32
CA TYR A 299 6.49 -7.31 12.49
C TYR A 299 6.46 -8.41 13.56
N THR A 300 5.44 -9.28 13.56
CA THR A 300 5.21 -10.25 14.66
C THR A 300 5.12 -11.69 14.17
N ASP A 301 4.88 -11.90 12.88
CA ASP A 301 4.94 -13.17 12.16
C ASP A 301 5.80 -12.97 10.91
N SER A 302 7.06 -12.58 11.12
CA SER A 302 7.93 -12.03 10.06
C SER A 302 8.63 -13.08 9.21
N ALA A 303 8.64 -14.36 9.62
CA ALA A 303 9.58 -15.35 9.08
C ALA A 303 9.52 -15.49 7.54
N ILE A 304 8.31 -15.53 6.98
CA ILE A 304 8.09 -15.60 5.54
C ILE A 304 8.49 -14.30 4.85
N ALA A 305 8.04 -13.16 5.37
CA ALA A 305 8.34 -11.84 4.79
C ALA A 305 9.85 -11.53 4.81
N ASP A 306 10.55 -11.91 5.88
CA ASP A 306 12.00 -11.76 5.99
C ASP A 306 12.73 -12.64 4.96
N ALA A 307 12.27 -13.88 4.76
CA ALA A 307 12.83 -14.79 3.76
C ALA A 307 12.57 -14.29 2.33
N GLN A 308 11.40 -13.70 2.07
CA GLN A 308 11.07 -13.03 0.81
C GLN A 308 11.96 -11.80 0.55
N SER A 309 12.15 -10.94 1.57
CA SER A 309 13.08 -9.81 1.50
C SER A 309 14.51 -10.27 1.23
N LEU A 310 14.97 -11.34 1.89
CA LEU A 310 16.31 -11.91 1.65
C LEU A 310 16.46 -12.53 0.27
N PHE A 311 15.41 -13.14 -0.28
CA PHE A 311 15.41 -13.64 -1.65
C PHE A 311 15.60 -12.50 -2.65
N ILE A 312 14.82 -11.41 -2.52
CA ILE A 312 14.92 -10.21 -3.37
C ILE A 312 16.34 -9.63 -3.27
N VAL A 313 16.84 -9.40 -2.07
CA VAL A 313 18.17 -8.84 -1.84
C VAL A 313 19.27 -9.72 -2.42
N SER A 314 19.17 -11.05 -2.23
CA SER A 314 20.17 -11.99 -2.76
C SER A 314 20.17 -12.04 -4.28
N ARG A 315 19.00 -11.92 -4.92
CA ARG A 315 18.88 -11.87 -6.39
C ARG A 315 19.62 -10.65 -6.97
N TYR A 316 19.54 -9.51 -6.30
CA TYR A 316 20.10 -8.24 -6.79
C TYR A 316 21.39 -7.79 -6.08
N ARG A 317 22.03 -8.67 -5.29
CA ARG A 317 23.21 -8.35 -4.48
C ARG A 317 24.41 -7.82 -5.27
N ASP A 318 24.45 -8.14 -6.57
CA ASP A 318 25.53 -7.78 -7.48
C ASP A 318 25.13 -6.66 -8.46
N GLU A 319 23.96 -6.02 -8.27
CA GLU A 319 23.44 -4.94 -9.13
C GLU A 319 23.86 -3.53 -8.63
N PRO A 320 24.87 -2.88 -9.25
CA PRO A 320 25.33 -1.55 -8.82
C PRO A 320 24.36 -0.40 -9.20
N ALA A 321 23.35 -0.64 -10.04
CA ALA A 321 22.29 0.33 -10.27
C ALA A 321 21.41 0.51 -9.02
N ILE A 322 21.30 -0.49 -8.15
CA ILE A 322 20.61 -0.32 -6.87
C ILE A 322 21.51 0.51 -5.95
N LEU A 323 21.03 1.69 -5.55
CA LEU A 323 21.68 2.59 -4.60
C LEU A 323 21.55 2.09 -3.17
N ALA A 324 20.35 1.67 -2.79
CA ALA A 324 20.08 1.11 -1.47
C ALA A 324 18.83 0.23 -1.48
N PHE A 325 18.75 -0.63 -0.48
CA PHE A 325 17.49 -1.27 -0.09
C PHE A 325 16.82 -0.42 1.00
N ASP A 326 15.57 -0.02 0.74
CA ASP A 326 14.70 0.59 1.73
C ASP A 326 13.91 -0.53 2.41
N LEU A 327 14.12 -0.72 3.72
CA LEU A 327 13.59 -1.86 4.45
C LEU A 327 12.07 -1.86 4.52
N ARG A 328 11.44 -0.68 4.62
CA ARG A 328 9.98 -0.54 4.83
C ARG A 328 9.52 0.87 4.50
N ASN A 329 8.48 0.96 3.68
CA ASN A 329 7.74 2.20 3.44
C ASN A 329 6.86 2.57 4.65
N GLU A 330 7.01 3.75 5.24
CA GLU A 330 6.14 4.34 6.26
C GLU A 330 5.81 3.44 7.46
N GLY A 331 6.78 2.66 7.97
CA GLY A 331 6.52 1.74 9.07
C GLY A 331 6.13 2.43 10.39
N ASP A 332 6.36 3.73 10.53
CA ASP A 332 5.82 4.53 11.63
C ASP A 332 4.31 4.70 11.59
N ILE A 333 3.74 4.82 10.39
CA ILE A 333 2.30 4.96 10.23
C ILE A 333 1.59 3.73 10.76
N ASP A 334 2.21 2.55 10.68
CA ASP A 334 1.62 1.30 11.14
C ASP A 334 1.35 1.31 12.65
N TYR A 335 2.25 1.87 13.47
CA TYR A 335 2.00 2.02 14.90
C TYR A 335 1.20 3.27 15.25
N VAL A 336 1.26 4.34 14.46
CA VAL A 336 0.37 5.51 14.64
C VAL A 336 -1.09 5.13 14.40
N ARG A 337 -1.36 4.25 13.43
CA ARG A 337 -2.70 3.73 13.12
C ARG A 337 -3.12 2.53 13.99
N GLY A 338 -2.24 2.07 14.89
CA GLY A 338 -2.53 0.96 15.80
C GLY A 338 -2.56 -0.43 15.15
N TYR A 339 -1.92 -0.60 13.99
CA TYR A 339 -1.72 -1.92 13.37
C TYR A 339 -0.57 -2.70 14.03
N ALA A 340 0.40 -2.01 14.62
CA ALA A 340 1.54 -2.60 15.31
C ALA A 340 1.93 -1.77 16.54
N ARG A 341 2.73 -2.34 17.44
CA ARG A 341 3.41 -1.55 18.49
C ARG A 341 4.73 -1.05 17.95
N SER A 342 5.13 0.16 18.31
CA SER A 342 6.43 0.72 17.90
C SER A 342 7.61 -0.18 18.27
N ALA A 343 7.55 -0.83 19.44
CA ALA A 343 8.57 -1.78 19.88
C ALA A 343 8.74 -2.98 18.94
N ASP A 344 7.64 -3.51 18.39
CA ASP A 344 7.70 -4.66 17.46
C ASP A 344 8.31 -4.24 16.12
N VAL A 345 7.91 -3.08 15.60
CA VAL A 345 8.46 -2.52 14.35
C VAL A 345 9.98 -2.29 14.47
N ILE A 346 10.41 -1.68 15.57
CA ILE A 346 11.83 -1.39 15.81
C ILE A 346 12.62 -2.68 16.06
N ALA A 347 12.05 -3.65 16.78
CA ALA A 347 12.69 -4.96 16.99
C ALA A 347 12.88 -5.70 15.66
N TRP A 348 11.85 -5.75 14.82
CA TRP A 348 11.91 -6.34 13.49
C TRP A 348 12.97 -5.68 12.61
N LEU A 349 13.00 -4.34 12.53
CA LEU A 349 14.04 -3.61 11.77
C LEU A 349 15.46 -3.99 12.20
N ASN A 350 15.70 -4.06 13.51
CA ASN A 350 17.02 -4.38 14.07
C ASN A 350 17.41 -5.86 13.88
N GLN A 351 16.44 -6.75 13.63
CA GLN A 351 16.68 -8.16 13.31
C GLN A 351 16.90 -8.38 11.81
N LEU A 352 16.14 -7.70 10.96
CA LEU A 352 16.22 -7.88 9.51
C LEU A 352 17.47 -7.20 8.91
N ALA A 353 17.81 -5.99 9.35
CA ALA A 353 18.88 -5.20 8.73
C ALA A 353 20.25 -5.92 8.70
N PRO A 354 20.74 -6.55 9.80
CA PRO A 354 22.00 -7.30 9.75
C PRO A 354 22.00 -8.47 8.76
N ARG A 355 20.85 -9.14 8.59
CA ARG A 355 20.70 -10.26 7.65
C ARG A 355 20.79 -9.77 6.20
N ILE A 356 20.17 -8.63 5.90
CA ILE A 356 20.25 -8.00 4.58
C ILE A 356 21.68 -7.53 4.29
N ARG A 357 22.38 -6.91 5.27
CA ARG A 357 23.79 -6.53 5.12
C ARG A 357 24.69 -7.72 4.79
N ALA A 358 24.42 -8.88 5.39
CA ALA A 358 25.17 -10.10 5.10
C ALA A 358 24.85 -10.64 3.69
N ALA A 359 23.61 -10.51 3.21
CA ALA A 359 23.19 -10.99 1.90
C ALA A 359 23.63 -10.09 0.73
N ALA A 360 23.72 -8.78 0.94
CA ALA A 360 24.14 -7.79 -0.06
C ALA A 360 25.09 -6.74 0.56
N PRO A 361 26.36 -7.10 0.81
CA PRO A 361 27.29 -6.26 1.57
C PRO A 361 27.76 -4.98 0.85
N ASN A 362 27.49 -4.87 -0.46
CA ASN A 362 27.86 -3.70 -1.27
C ASN A 362 26.77 -2.62 -1.31
N HIS A 363 25.56 -2.91 -0.82
CA HIS A 363 24.43 -2.00 -0.87
C HIS A 363 24.22 -1.26 0.45
N LEU A 364 23.78 -0.01 0.34
CA LEU A 364 23.37 0.79 1.48
C LEU A 364 21.96 0.41 1.93
N LEU A 365 21.61 0.70 3.18
CA LEU A 365 20.29 0.48 3.76
C LEU A 365 19.65 1.77 4.25
N THR A 366 18.33 1.85 4.08
CA THR A 366 17.50 2.89 4.70
C THR A 366 16.13 2.36 5.11
N ALA A 367 15.31 3.18 5.74
CA ALA A 367 13.94 2.83 6.14
C ALA A 367 13.06 4.09 6.04
N GLY A 368 12.16 4.12 5.06
CA GLY A 368 11.38 5.31 4.67
C GLY A 368 10.28 5.69 5.64
N TRP A 369 10.62 6.35 6.75
CA TRP A 369 9.66 6.80 7.75
C TRP A 369 8.93 8.08 7.31
N ASN A 370 7.62 8.14 7.53
CA ASN A 370 6.86 9.36 7.27
C ASN A 370 7.18 10.43 8.32
N GLU A 371 7.22 10.08 9.60
CA GLU A 371 7.60 10.88 10.77
C GLU A 371 8.55 10.09 11.68
N GLY A 372 9.39 10.78 12.47
CA GLY A 372 10.16 10.13 13.55
C GLY A 372 11.32 9.22 13.13
N SER A 373 11.98 9.47 11.99
CA SER A 373 13.04 8.62 11.42
C SER A 373 14.26 8.33 12.32
N LEU A 374 14.48 9.08 13.41
CA LEU A 374 15.61 8.82 14.33
C LEU A 374 15.60 7.40 14.89
N VAL A 375 14.43 6.78 15.06
CA VAL A 375 14.32 5.41 15.59
C VAL A 375 14.92 4.35 14.65
N THR A 376 15.10 4.66 13.36
CA THR A 376 15.67 3.75 12.37
C THR A 376 17.20 3.83 12.33
N GLU A 377 17.82 4.79 13.02
CA GLU A 377 19.24 5.09 12.96
C GLU A 377 20.11 3.84 13.14
N ARG A 378 19.77 2.95 14.09
CA ARG A 378 20.58 1.75 14.34
C ARG A 378 20.61 0.78 13.16
N ALA A 379 19.54 0.68 12.38
CA ALA A 379 19.38 -0.30 11.31
C ALA A 379 19.95 0.17 9.96
N THR A 380 19.98 1.49 9.72
CA THR A 380 20.20 2.09 8.39
C THR A 380 21.62 2.64 8.21
N ASP A 381 22.04 2.93 6.98
CA ASP A 381 23.30 3.66 6.69
C ASP A 381 23.09 5.17 6.65
N PHE A 382 21.91 5.58 6.22
CA PHE A 382 21.46 6.97 6.20
C PHE A 382 19.99 7.05 6.62
N LEU A 383 19.61 8.17 7.21
CA LEU A 383 18.22 8.44 7.57
C LEU A 383 17.45 8.89 6.34
N SER A 384 16.22 8.42 6.21
CA SER A 384 15.29 8.91 5.20
C SER A 384 13.97 9.32 5.82
N PHE A 385 13.28 10.25 5.17
CA PHE A 385 11.97 10.70 5.62
C PHE A 385 11.08 11.29 4.53
N HIS A 386 9.77 11.35 4.79
CA HIS A 386 8.76 11.91 3.88
C HIS A 386 8.28 13.29 4.33
N HIS A 387 8.01 14.22 3.43
CA HIS A 387 7.59 15.59 3.79
C HIS A 387 6.49 16.17 2.91
N TRP A 388 5.43 16.68 3.55
CA TRP A 388 4.23 17.16 2.86
C TRP A 388 3.84 18.61 3.22
N ARG A 389 4.65 19.28 4.06
CA ARG A 389 4.34 20.60 4.65
C ARG A 389 5.14 21.72 3.97
N SER A 390 5.25 22.88 4.62
CA SER A 390 6.01 24.03 4.10
C SER A 390 7.53 23.79 4.11
N ALA A 391 8.28 24.61 3.37
CA ALA A 391 9.74 24.61 3.41
C ALA A 391 10.30 25.01 4.79
N GLY A 392 9.61 25.87 5.54
CA GLY A 392 9.99 26.20 6.92
C GLY A 392 9.94 24.97 7.84
N ASN A 393 8.86 24.19 7.76
CA ASN A 393 8.75 22.94 8.52
C ASN A 393 9.79 21.89 8.07
N LEU A 394 10.14 21.86 6.78
CA LEU A 394 11.21 20.99 6.29
C LEU A 394 12.55 21.35 6.95
N HIS A 395 12.88 22.64 7.03
CA HIS A 395 14.09 23.11 7.67
C HIS A 395 14.15 22.73 9.16
N GLU A 396 13.06 22.97 9.91
CA GLU A 396 12.94 22.58 11.33
C GLU A 396 13.18 21.08 11.51
N ARG A 397 12.57 20.26 10.63
CA ARG A 397 12.68 18.81 10.70
C ARG A 397 14.07 18.29 10.39
N ILE A 398 14.73 18.87 9.38
CA ILE A 398 16.14 18.54 9.07
C ILE A 398 17.03 18.85 10.28
N ASN A 399 16.84 20.00 10.94
CA ASN A 399 17.62 20.38 12.12
C ASN A 399 17.35 19.43 13.30
N ALA A 400 16.10 19.01 13.50
CA ALA A 400 15.76 18.03 14.54
C ALA A 400 16.45 16.67 14.30
N LEU A 401 16.47 16.18 13.05
CA LEU A 401 17.18 14.94 12.71
C LEU A 401 18.69 15.07 12.94
N ARG A 402 19.30 16.21 12.56
CA ARG A 402 20.73 16.48 12.78
C ARG A 402 21.13 16.61 14.23
N ALA A 403 20.23 17.10 15.07
CA ALA A 403 20.45 17.16 16.51
C ALA A 403 20.45 15.76 17.13
N GLY A 404 19.69 14.82 16.56
CA GLY A 404 19.56 13.44 17.06
C GLY A 404 20.55 12.43 16.46
N SER A 405 21.08 12.68 15.26
CA SER A 405 21.95 11.73 14.55
C SER A 405 23.02 12.44 13.71
N ARG A 406 24.18 11.77 13.59
CA ARG A 406 25.25 12.17 12.66
C ARG A 406 25.12 11.55 11.27
N LYS A 407 24.15 10.65 11.06
CA LYS A 407 23.96 10.01 9.77
C LYS A 407 23.49 11.03 8.75
N PRO A 408 23.94 10.92 7.49
CA PRO A 408 23.45 11.77 6.45
C PRO A 408 21.98 11.46 6.15
N ILE A 409 21.30 12.40 5.52
CA ILE A 409 19.84 12.41 5.43
C ILE A 409 19.43 12.50 3.96
N LEU A 410 18.50 11.64 3.54
CA LEU A 410 17.82 11.67 2.24
C LEU A 410 16.37 12.14 2.45
N LEU A 411 15.92 13.14 1.70
CA LEU A 411 14.48 13.49 1.65
C LEU A 411 13.78 12.54 0.66
N GLN A 412 13.37 11.37 1.14
CA GLN A 412 12.98 10.25 0.29
C GLN A 412 11.58 10.37 -0.31
N GLU A 413 10.72 11.21 0.25
CA GLU A 413 9.47 11.60 -0.41
C GLU A 413 9.13 13.05 -0.10
N LEU A 414 8.67 13.78 -1.11
CA LEU A 414 7.94 15.03 -0.95
C LEU A 414 7.03 15.29 -2.15
N GLY A 415 5.90 15.94 -1.94
CA GLY A 415 5.00 16.26 -3.04
C GLY A 415 3.87 17.19 -2.64
N TYR A 416 3.24 17.79 -3.64
CA TYR A 416 2.06 18.63 -3.47
C TYR A 416 1.08 18.38 -4.62
N PRO A 417 -0.21 18.11 -4.37
CA PRO A 417 -1.15 17.78 -5.43
C PRO A 417 -1.56 19.05 -6.18
N ALA A 418 -1.68 18.94 -7.51
CA ALA A 418 -2.23 19.98 -8.36
C ALA A 418 -2.97 19.40 -9.56
N ARG A 419 -4.27 19.71 -9.62
CA ARG A 419 -5.15 19.30 -10.72
C ARG A 419 -4.76 20.01 -12.00
N ALA A 420 -4.65 19.26 -13.09
CA ALA A 420 -4.30 19.79 -14.41
C ALA A 420 -5.25 20.90 -14.90
N THR A 421 -6.51 20.87 -14.45
CA THR A 421 -7.53 21.87 -14.81
C THR A 421 -7.47 23.17 -13.99
N ASN A 422 -6.57 23.28 -13.02
CA ASN A 422 -6.44 24.45 -12.16
C ASN A 422 -5.04 25.10 -12.31
N PRO A 423 -4.90 26.12 -13.18
CA PRO A 423 -3.62 26.80 -13.41
C PRO A 423 -2.97 27.37 -12.14
N ALA A 424 -3.76 27.91 -11.21
CA ALA A 424 -3.24 28.45 -9.96
C ALA A 424 -2.64 27.35 -9.07
N ALA A 425 -3.29 26.18 -8.99
CA ALA A 425 -2.76 25.03 -8.26
C ALA A 425 -1.46 24.51 -8.89
N LEU A 426 -1.36 24.48 -10.22
CA LEU A 426 -0.15 24.08 -10.94
C LEU A 426 1.04 24.99 -10.63
N GLN A 427 0.82 26.31 -10.60
CA GLN A 427 1.86 27.28 -10.23
C GLN A 427 2.23 27.17 -8.75
N GLU A 428 1.26 26.92 -7.87
CA GLU A 428 1.50 26.72 -6.45
C GLU A 428 2.30 25.44 -6.17
N GLN A 429 2.02 24.33 -6.87
CA GLN A 429 2.82 23.12 -6.81
C GLN A 429 4.27 23.41 -7.18
N ALA A 430 4.50 24.08 -8.32
CA ALA A 430 5.85 24.44 -8.76
C ALA A 430 6.59 25.31 -7.72
N ARG A 431 5.94 26.36 -7.21
CA ARG A 431 6.50 27.26 -6.19
C ARG A 431 6.87 26.55 -4.90
N ARG A 432 5.99 25.66 -4.41
CA ARG A 432 6.23 24.89 -3.17
C ARG A 432 7.35 23.87 -3.36
N LEU A 433 7.39 23.19 -4.50
CA LEU A 433 8.49 22.28 -4.83
C LEU A 433 9.82 23.03 -4.89
N GLU A 434 9.89 24.17 -5.58
CA GLU A 434 11.11 24.97 -5.66
C GLU A 434 11.64 25.36 -4.28
N ALA A 435 10.76 25.83 -3.40
CA ALA A 435 11.14 26.17 -2.02
C ALA A 435 11.65 24.96 -1.23
N ALA A 436 11.01 23.80 -1.37
CA ALA A 436 11.41 22.58 -0.68
C ALA A 436 12.74 22.02 -1.21
N LEU A 437 12.93 21.99 -2.53
CA LEU A 437 14.17 21.56 -3.18
C LEU A 437 15.35 22.48 -2.82
N GLN A 438 15.15 23.79 -2.85
CA GLN A 438 16.17 24.74 -2.42
C GLN A 438 16.55 24.55 -0.95
N THR A 439 15.58 24.21 -0.09
CA THR A 439 15.81 23.92 1.33
C THR A 439 16.66 22.65 1.50
N ALA A 440 16.35 21.58 0.75
CA ALA A 440 17.12 20.34 0.77
C ALA A 440 18.57 20.51 0.25
N GLU A 441 18.75 21.22 -0.86
CA GLU A 441 20.08 21.51 -1.43
C GLU A 441 20.91 22.41 -0.50
N ASN A 442 20.32 23.49 0.06
CA ASN A 442 20.99 24.36 1.02
C ASN A 442 21.40 23.62 2.30
N ALA A 443 20.59 22.64 2.70
CA ALA A 443 20.94 21.79 3.82
C ALA A 443 22.10 20.84 3.49
N ASN A 444 22.47 20.60 2.23
CA ASN A 444 23.39 19.52 1.82
C ASN A 444 22.87 18.14 2.24
N LEU A 445 21.60 17.85 1.94
CA LEU A 445 21.09 16.47 2.04
C LEU A 445 21.75 15.57 1.00
N LEU A 446 21.62 14.25 1.15
CA LEU A 446 22.04 13.26 0.15
C LEU A 446 21.26 13.38 -1.17
N GLY A 447 20.13 14.08 -1.13
CA GLY A 447 19.24 14.27 -2.25
C GLY A 447 17.79 14.42 -1.81
N TRP A 448 16.91 14.30 -2.80
CA TRP A 448 15.46 14.35 -2.64
C TRP A 448 14.79 13.49 -3.72
N LEU A 449 13.65 12.86 -3.40
CA LEU A 449 12.83 12.12 -4.36
C LEU A 449 11.38 12.60 -4.32
N LEU A 450 10.85 13.07 -5.45
CA LEU A 450 9.51 13.64 -5.55
C LEU A 450 8.43 12.53 -5.57
N TRP A 451 7.40 12.64 -4.74
CA TRP A 451 6.13 11.92 -4.88
C TRP A 451 5.19 12.79 -5.73
N THR A 452 4.91 12.42 -6.98
CA THR A 452 5.39 11.25 -7.74
C THR A 452 5.66 11.66 -9.18
N ALA A 453 6.17 10.77 -10.02
CA ALA A 453 6.47 11.09 -11.41
C ALA A 453 5.20 11.54 -12.18
N PHE A 454 4.17 10.69 -12.24
CA PHE A 454 3.01 10.87 -13.12
C PHE A 454 1.72 10.95 -12.32
N ASP A 455 0.74 11.70 -12.82
CA ASP A 455 -0.64 11.60 -12.34
C ASP A 455 -1.20 10.21 -12.66
N PHE A 456 -2.10 9.73 -11.80
CA PHE A 456 -2.72 8.41 -11.95
C PHE A 456 -4.16 8.57 -12.42
N PRO A 457 -4.57 7.93 -13.53
CA PRO A 457 -5.95 7.98 -13.97
C PRO A 457 -6.82 7.07 -13.09
N THR A 458 -8.06 7.49 -12.82
CA THR A 458 -8.96 6.83 -11.85
C THR A 458 -9.20 5.36 -12.17
N ASP A 459 -9.22 4.96 -13.44
CA ASP A 459 -9.38 3.56 -13.85
C ASP A 459 -8.18 2.69 -13.46
N ALA A 460 -6.97 3.24 -13.49
CA ALA A 460 -5.76 2.54 -13.05
C ALA A 460 -5.70 2.37 -11.52
N THR A 461 -6.36 3.25 -10.76
CA THR A 461 -6.37 3.23 -9.30
C THR A 461 -7.58 2.51 -8.70
N CYS A 462 -8.62 2.31 -9.50
CA CYS A 462 -9.85 1.64 -9.11
C CYS A 462 -9.64 0.13 -8.99
N ILE A 463 -9.80 -0.40 -7.78
CA ILE A 463 -9.92 -1.83 -7.50
C ILE A 463 -11.32 -2.03 -6.90
N PRO A 464 -12.31 -2.43 -7.71
CA PRO A 464 -13.68 -2.59 -7.24
C PRO A 464 -13.74 -3.53 -6.01
N LEU A 465 -14.52 -3.21 -4.98
CA LEU A 465 -15.48 -2.10 -4.86
C LEU A 465 -14.87 -0.80 -4.28
N ALA A 466 -13.59 -0.79 -3.94
CA ALA A 466 -12.92 0.31 -3.25
C ALA A 466 -12.24 1.29 -4.24
N CYS A 467 -13.00 1.81 -5.20
CA CYS A 467 -12.45 2.73 -6.19
C CYS A 467 -12.30 4.15 -5.61
N PRO A 468 -11.09 4.75 -5.65
CA PRO A 468 -10.91 6.13 -5.20
C PRO A 468 -11.74 7.11 -6.03
N SER A 469 -12.20 8.19 -5.41
CA SER A 469 -12.81 9.30 -6.14
C SER A 469 -11.82 9.89 -7.15
N ALA A 470 -12.31 10.32 -8.32
CA ALA A 470 -11.50 11.07 -9.29
C ALA A 470 -10.89 12.35 -8.68
N ASP A 471 -11.53 12.89 -7.65
CA ASP A 471 -11.09 14.07 -6.91
C ASP A 471 -10.00 13.78 -5.87
N ASN A 472 -9.63 12.51 -5.66
CA ASN A 472 -8.59 12.11 -4.71
C ASN A 472 -7.25 12.79 -5.07
N ALA A 473 -6.66 13.47 -4.09
CA ALA A 473 -5.40 14.17 -4.23
C ALA A 473 -4.26 13.27 -4.75
N GLU A 474 -4.26 11.98 -4.41
CA GLU A 474 -3.25 11.00 -4.87
C GLU A 474 -3.13 10.93 -6.40
N HIS A 475 -4.22 11.22 -7.13
CA HIS A 475 -4.21 11.21 -8.59
C HIS A 475 -3.51 12.42 -9.20
N HIS A 476 -3.19 13.45 -8.40
CA HIS A 476 -2.77 14.77 -8.89
C HIS A 476 -1.39 15.23 -8.40
N PHE A 477 -0.62 14.34 -7.76
CA PHE A 477 0.75 14.65 -7.29
C PHE A 477 1.80 14.65 -8.39
N GLY A 478 1.51 14.05 -9.55
CA GLY A 478 2.45 13.91 -10.65
C GLY A 478 3.05 15.23 -11.11
N LEU A 479 4.26 15.18 -11.63
CA LEU A 479 4.91 16.27 -12.35
C LEU A 479 4.46 16.31 -13.82
N TRP A 480 4.05 15.15 -14.35
CA TRP A 480 3.38 15.01 -15.63
C TRP A 480 1.93 14.59 -15.42
N THR A 481 1.04 14.98 -16.32
CA THR A 481 -0.35 14.53 -16.34
C THR A 481 -0.47 13.07 -16.80
N VAL A 482 -1.68 12.52 -16.76
CA VAL A 482 -2.00 11.15 -17.22
C VAL A 482 -1.71 10.91 -18.72
N ASP A 483 -1.61 11.98 -19.50
CA ASP A 483 -1.26 11.97 -20.93
C ASP A 483 0.20 12.39 -21.18
N TYR A 484 1.03 12.36 -20.12
CA TYR A 484 2.44 12.75 -20.15
C TYR A 484 2.71 14.21 -20.49
N ALA A 485 1.73 15.10 -20.36
CA ALA A 485 1.97 16.55 -20.53
C ALA A 485 2.72 17.09 -19.29
N PRO A 486 3.83 17.83 -19.46
CA PRO A 486 4.58 18.37 -18.33
C PRO A 486 3.81 19.49 -17.63
N LYS A 487 3.70 19.41 -16.30
CA LYS A 487 3.24 20.53 -15.46
C LYS A 487 4.35 21.57 -15.27
N PRO A 488 4.06 22.80 -14.80
CA PRO A 488 5.08 23.79 -14.46
C PRO A 488 6.16 23.27 -13.49
N ALA A 489 5.82 22.28 -12.66
CA ALA A 489 6.76 21.60 -11.77
C ALA A 489 7.94 20.92 -12.50
N VAL A 490 7.79 20.49 -13.75
CA VAL A 490 8.88 19.91 -14.54
C VAL A 490 9.98 20.95 -14.82
N GLN A 491 9.61 22.21 -15.05
CA GLN A 491 10.60 23.29 -15.22
C GLN A 491 11.38 23.55 -13.95
N VAL A 492 10.76 23.37 -12.78
CA VAL A 492 11.45 23.43 -11.48
C VAL A 492 12.43 22.27 -11.39
N LEU A 493 11.96 21.04 -11.63
CA LEU A 493 12.78 19.82 -11.63
C LEU A 493 14.05 20.00 -12.49
N GLU A 494 13.88 20.42 -13.75
CA GLU A 494 15.00 20.63 -14.69
C GLU A 494 16.04 21.65 -14.19
N ARG A 495 15.61 22.71 -13.48
CA ARG A 495 16.54 23.70 -12.90
C ARG A 495 17.40 23.14 -11.78
N PHE A 496 16.98 22.07 -11.11
CA PHE A 496 17.74 21.43 -10.04
C PHE A 496 18.56 20.24 -10.53
N THR A 497 18.09 19.52 -11.54
CA THR A 497 18.78 18.34 -12.09
C THR A 497 19.87 18.67 -13.10
N ARG A 498 19.72 19.76 -13.87
CA ARG A 498 20.71 20.18 -14.89
C ARG A 498 21.83 21.09 -14.34
N ARG A 499 21.91 21.27 -13.02
CA ARG A 499 23.04 21.89 -12.31
C ARG A 499 24.10 20.86 -11.98
#